data_AF-A0A5C9ER15-F1
#
_entry.id   AF-A0A5C9ER15-F1
#
_cell.length_a   1.000
_cell.length_b   1.000
_cell.length_c   1.000
_cell.angle_alpha   90.00
_cell.angle_beta   90.00
_cell.angle_gamma   90.00
#
_symmetry.space_group_name_H-M   'P 1'
#
loop_
_entity.id
_entity.type
_entity.pdbx_description
1 polymer ?
#
loop_
_entity_poly.entity_id
_entity_poly.type
_entity_poly.pdbx_seq_one_letter_code
_entity_poly.pdbx_strand_id
1 'polypeptide(L)'
;MNRKNLIISKLNGVYRLLTNPMLVKTCMYATLLIFLPALLIGVIIAYFFGPESYNIWDNYISDLGSLNYTPAPLLLDISAMLTSILFIPIFIYFSTLLFKDYKEYPGFFGKTFRFITKTLSLIGLFFLFLASLGFFGIGLFSEDRTTELGLHLQFSVLVFGAFGLASIYNGLVIMLKDTIFHIILGLFMFFSTPAMGILFIVNPPSVSQPFLEWMILFSIMLWIIPIYFTIYKTFE
;
A
#
# COMPACT_ATOMS: atom_id res chain seq x y z
N MET A 1 -21.98 32.83 8.32
CA MET A 1 -20.63 32.22 8.22
C MET A 1 -20.16 32.27 6.76
N ASN A 2 -18.95 32.75 6.46
CA ASN A 2 -18.42 32.83 5.09
C ASN A 2 -18.28 31.42 4.46
N ARG A 3 -18.58 31.28 3.16
CA ARG A 3 -18.48 30.01 2.38
C ARG A 3 -17.12 29.33 2.54
N LYS A 4 -16.02 30.10 2.60
CA LYS A 4 -14.67 29.58 2.86
C LYS A 4 -14.57 28.87 4.22
N ASN A 5 -15.11 29.49 5.27
CA ASN A 5 -15.08 28.93 6.63
C ASN A 5 -15.95 27.67 6.74
N LEU A 6 -17.07 27.62 5.99
CA LEU A 6 -17.89 26.42 5.91
C LEU A 6 -17.14 25.24 5.27
N ILE A 7 -16.44 25.48 4.16
CA ILE A 7 -15.66 24.43 3.47
C ILE A 7 -14.55 23.92 4.40
N ILE A 8 -13.79 24.81 5.04
CA ILE A 8 -12.72 24.44 5.98
C ILE A 8 -13.28 23.63 7.14
N SER A 9 -14.41 24.06 7.72
CA SER A 9 -15.06 23.32 8.81
C SER A 9 -15.47 21.90 8.38
N LYS A 10 -16.04 21.75 7.18
CA LYS A 10 -16.40 20.43 6.62
C LYS A 10 -15.17 19.55 6.39
N LEU A 11 -14.12 20.08 5.77
CA LEU A 11 -12.87 19.35 5.54
C LEU A 11 -12.22 18.90 6.85
N ASN A 12 -12.23 19.77 7.87
CA ASN A 12 -11.73 19.42 9.21
C ASN A 12 -12.59 18.32 9.86
N GLY A 13 -13.91 18.32 9.62
CA GLY A 13 -14.81 17.26 10.06
C GLY A 13 -14.47 15.91 9.43
N VAL A 14 -14.28 15.88 8.11
CA VAL A 14 -13.88 14.66 7.37
C VAL A 14 -12.51 14.18 7.84
N TYR A 15 -11.53 15.08 7.94
CA TYR A 15 -10.19 14.74 8.43
C TYR A 15 -10.23 14.14 9.84
N ARG A 16 -11.00 14.74 10.76
CA ARG A 16 -11.20 14.20 12.12
C ARG A 16 -11.85 12.82 12.14
N LEU A 17 -12.80 12.58 11.24
CA LEU A 17 -13.43 11.26 11.11
C LEU A 17 -12.42 10.23 10.62
N LEU A 18 -11.70 10.53 9.53
CA LEU A 18 -10.73 9.63 8.91
C LEU A 18 -9.49 9.38 9.77
N THR A 19 -9.18 10.29 10.70
CA THR A 19 -8.10 10.14 11.68
C THR A 19 -8.58 9.67 13.05
N ASN A 20 -9.85 9.28 13.19
CA ASN A 20 -10.37 8.74 14.44
C ASN A 20 -9.65 7.42 14.79
N PRO A 21 -9.04 7.30 15.99
CA PRO A 21 -8.32 6.11 16.43
C PRO A 21 -9.08 4.79 16.27
N MET A 22 -10.37 4.78 16.64
CA MET A 22 -11.20 3.58 16.56
C MET A 22 -11.47 3.17 15.11
N LEU A 23 -11.71 4.14 14.23
CA LEU A 23 -11.87 3.88 12.79
C LEU A 23 -10.58 3.32 12.21
N VAL A 24 -9.44 3.99 12.43
CA VAL A 24 -8.13 3.56 11.89
C VAL A 24 -7.77 2.15 12.40
N LYS A 25 -7.95 1.88 13.69
CA LYS A 25 -7.78 0.56 14.30
C LYS A 25 -8.63 -0.51 13.61
N THR A 26 -9.91 -0.21 13.40
CA THR A 26 -10.84 -1.13 12.73
C THR A 26 -10.41 -1.38 11.29
N CYS A 27 -10.03 -0.33 10.55
CA CYS A 27 -9.54 -0.45 9.18
C CYS A 27 -8.27 -1.33 9.12
N MET A 28 -7.29 -1.14 10.01
CA MET A 28 -6.07 -1.96 10.04
C MET A 28 -6.37 -3.45 10.29
N TYR A 29 -7.28 -3.76 11.21
CA TYR A 29 -7.69 -5.15 11.41
C TYR A 29 -8.45 -5.71 10.22
N ALA A 30 -9.38 -4.93 9.66
CA ALA A 30 -10.16 -5.35 8.52
C ALA A 30 -9.28 -5.61 7.29
N THR A 31 -8.28 -4.76 6.99
CA THR A 31 -7.36 -4.99 5.86
C THR A 31 -6.56 -6.28 6.05
N LEU A 32 -6.04 -6.54 7.25
CA LEU A 32 -5.32 -7.78 7.55
C LEU A 32 -6.22 -9.01 7.47
N LEU A 33 -7.47 -8.93 7.95
CA LEU A 33 -8.40 -10.06 7.97
C LEU A 33 -9.10 -10.31 6.63
N ILE A 34 -9.16 -9.31 5.76
CA ILE A 34 -9.76 -9.45 4.43
C ILE A 34 -8.70 -9.89 3.43
N PHE A 35 -7.62 -9.12 3.26
CA PHE A 35 -6.70 -9.35 2.16
C PHE A 35 -5.77 -10.55 2.38
N LEU A 36 -5.14 -10.68 3.56
CA LEU A 36 -4.18 -11.76 3.77
C LEU A 36 -4.84 -13.14 3.74
N PRO A 37 -5.98 -13.38 4.44
CA PRO A 37 -6.72 -14.62 4.28
C PRO A 37 -7.19 -14.85 2.85
N ALA A 38 -7.72 -13.84 2.15
CA ALA A 38 -8.17 -14.00 0.77
C ALA A 38 -7.02 -14.42 -0.16
N LEU A 39 -5.84 -13.82 -0.01
CA LEU A 39 -4.64 -14.19 -0.76
C LEU A 39 -4.18 -15.62 -0.44
N LEU A 40 -4.04 -15.96 0.84
CA LEU A 40 -3.60 -17.30 1.26
C LEU A 40 -4.60 -18.38 0.86
N ILE A 41 -5.88 -18.18 1.12
CA ILE A 41 -6.96 -19.10 0.74
C ILE A 41 -7.04 -19.20 -0.78
N GLY A 42 -6.90 -18.08 -1.50
CA GLY A 42 -6.86 -18.06 -2.97
C GLY A 42 -5.75 -18.94 -3.52
N VAL A 43 -4.53 -18.81 -3.00
CA VAL A 43 -3.39 -19.68 -3.39
C VAL A 43 -3.66 -21.15 -3.07
N ILE A 44 -4.19 -21.46 -1.87
CA ILE A 44 -4.53 -22.83 -1.49
C ILE A 44 -5.60 -23.40 -2.43
N ILE A 45 -6.63 -22.62 -2.74
CA ILE A 45 -7.72 -23.03 -3.63
C ILE A 45 -7.18 -23.29 -5.04
N ALA A 46 -6.37 -22.37 -5.58
CA ALA A 46 -5.78 -22.52 -6.91
C ALA A 46 -4.84 -23.73 -6.99
N TYR A 47 -4.01 -23.94 -5.97
CA TYR A 47 -3.07 -25.07 -5.95
C TYR A 47 -3.76 -26.44 -5.92
N PHE A 48 -4.79 -26.62 -5.08
CA PHE A 48 -5.43 -27.93 -4.87
C PHE A 48 -6.67 -28.18 -5.73
N PHE A 49 -7.36 -27.12 -6.15
CA PHE A 49 -8.66 -27.21 -6.82
C PHE A 49 -8.71 -26.39 -8.13
N GLY A 50 -7.60 -25.75 -8.52
CA GLY A 50 -7.48 -25.04 -9.79
C GLY A 50 -7.58 -25.98 -10.98
N PRO A 51 -8.17 -25.53 -12.11
CA PRO A 51 -8.15 -26.30 -13.36
C PRO A 51 -6.73 -26.52 -13.88
N GLU A 52 -5.87 -25.52 -13.69
CA GLU A 52 -4.45 -25.55 -14.02
C GLU A 52 -3.58 -25.59 -12.77
N SER A 53 -2.34 -26.08 -12.92
CA SER A 53 -1.39 -26.13 -11.81
C SER A 53 -0.91 -24.73 -11.46
N TYR A 54 -1.40 -24.18 -10.34
CA TYR A 54 -0.97 -22.89 -9.83
C TYR A 54 0.27 -23.02 -8.93
N ASN A 55 1.30 -22.19 -9.14
CA ASN A 55 2.38 -22.01 -8.17
C ASN A 55 3.00 -20.60 -8.26
N ILE A 56 3.54 -20.09 -7.14
CA ILE A 56 4.04 -18.71 -7.07
C ILE A 56 5.32 -18.46 -7.88
N TRP A 57 6.01 -19.51 -8.35
CA TRP A 57 7.18 -19.37 -9.20
C TRP A 57 6.76 -19.10 -10.64
N ASP A 58 5.72 -19.76 -11.12
CA ASP A 58 5.35 -19.71 -12.54
C ASP A 58 4.09 -18.88 -12.82
N ASN A 59 3.31 -18.53 -11.79
CA ASN A 59 2.04 -17.82 -11.93
C ASN A 59 2.02 -16.47 -11.22
N TYR A 60 1.40 -15.50 -11.89
CA TYR A 60 1.23 -14.14 -11.38
C TYR A 60 0.23 -14.13 -10.21
N ILE A 61 0.21 -13.05 -9.43
CA ILE A 61 -0.83 -12.84 -8.43
C ILE A 61 -2.19 -12.69 -9.11
N SER A 62 -2.23 -12.02 -10.27
CA SER A 62 -3.44 -11.80 -11.07
C SER A 62 -4.09 -13.07 -11.59
N ASP A 63 -3.32 -14.15 -11.75
CA ASP A 63 -3.82 -15.47 -12.14
C ASP A 63 -4.82 -16.03 -11.09
N LEU A 64 -4.71 -15.62 -9.81
CA LEU A 64 -5.71 -15.91 -8.77
C LEU A 64 -7.05 -15.18 -8.99
N GLY A 65 -7.10 -14.25 -9.94
CA GLY A 65 -8.32 -13.59 -10.41
C GLY A 65 -8.89 -14.24 -11.68
N SER A 66 -8.29 -15.32 -12.18
CA SER A 66 -8.72 -16.01 -13.41
C SER A 66 -9.38 -17.36 -13.14
N LEU A 67 -10.45 -17.65 -13.89
CA LEU A 67 -11.11 -18.96 -13.91
C LEU A 67 -10.21 -20.08 -14.44
N ASN A 68 -9.14 -19.75 -15.17
CA ASN A 68 -8.18 -20.75 -15.64
C ASN A 68 -7.39 -21.37 -14.48
N TYR A 69 -7.14 -20.61 -13.42
CA TYR A 69 -6.31 -21.05 -12.29
C TYR A 69 -7.09 -21.22 -10.98
N THR A 70 -8.21 -20.54 -10.80
CA THR A 70 -8.99 -20.64 -9.56
C THR A 70 -10.49 -20.81 -9.81
N PRO A 71 -11.17 -21.72 -9.09
CA PRO A 71 -12.63 -21.79 -9.10
C PRO A 71 -13.32 -20.62 -8.38
N ALA A 72 -12.56 -19.76 -7.67
CA ALA A 72 -13.10 -18.64 -6.90
C ALA A 72 -12.38 -17.30 -7.17
N PRO A 73 -12.34 -16.82 -8.45
CA PRO A 73 -11.57 -15.63 -8.84
C PRO A 73 -12.00 -14.34 -8.14
N LEU A 74 -13.30 -14.24 -7.81
CA LEU A 74 -13.84 -13.07 -7.13
C LEU A 74 -13.32 -12.88 -5.70
N LEU A 75 -12.73 -13.91 -5.09
CA LEU A 75 -12.20 -13.82 -3.73
C LEU A 75 -11.09 -12.76 -3.64
N LEU A 76 -10.11 -12.84 -4.53
CA LEU A 76 -9.00 -11.89 -4.55
C LEU A 76 -9.49 -10.49 -4.97
N ASP A 77 -10.28 -10.42 -6.05
CA ASP A 77 -10.79 -9.16 -6.61
C ASP A 77 -11.56 -8.32 -5.57
N ILE A 78 -12.54 -8.93 -4.90
CA ILE A 78 -13.36 -8.24 -3.90
C ILE A 78 -12.49 -7.85 -2.70
N SER A 79 -11.58 -8.72 -2.29
CA SER A 79 -10.67 -8.42 -1.17
C SER A 79 -9.78 -7.22 -1.48
N ALA A 80 -9.27 -7.07 -2.70
CA ALA A 80 -8.47 -5.93 -3.14
C ALA A 80 -9.28 -4.64 -3.16
N MET A 81 -10.51 -4.68 -3.71
CA MET A 81 -11.42 -3.54 -3.72
C MET A 81 -11.79 -3.07 -2.31
N LEU A 82 -12.14 -3.97 -1.40
CA LEU A 82 -12.47 -3.60 -0.02
C LEU A 82 -11.25 -3.06 0.72
N THR A 83 -10.10 -3.70 0.57
CA THR A 83 -8.86 -3.33 1.26
C THR A 83 -8.37 -1.96 0.81
N SER A 84 -8.49 -1.62 -0.48
CA SER A 84 -8.14 -0.28 -0.97
C SER A 84 -8.96 0.83 -0.29
N ILE A 85 -10.28 0.66 -0.13
CA ILE A 85 -11.12 1.64 0.58
C ILE A 85 -10.67 1.77 2.05
N LEU A 86 -10.38 0.64 2.69
CA LEU A 86 -9.93 0.60 4.09
C LEU A 86 -8.52 1.18 4.28
N PHE A 87 -7.69 1.24 3.25
CA PHE A 87 -6.39 1.90 3.32
C PHE A 87 -6.50 3.42 3.47
N ILE A 88 -7.58 4.05 3.00
CA ILE A 88 -7.71 5.53 3.00
C ILE A 88 -7.54 6.13 4.41
N PRO A 89 -8.29 5.72 5.45
CA PRO A 89 -8.08 6.22 6.82
C PRO A 89 -6.67 5.92 7.34
N ILE A 90 -6.12 4.74 7.03
CA ILE A 90 -4.82 4.29 7.50
C ILE A 90 -3.70 5.17 6.93
N PHE A 91 -3.75 5.48 5.63
CA PHE A 91 -2.76 6.32 4.96
C PHE A 91 -2.78 7.75 5.48
N ILE A 92 -3.96 8.34 5.69
CA ILE A 92 -4.08 9.68 6.26
C ILE A 92 -3.52 9.70 7.68
N TYR A 93 -3.83 8.70 8.50
CA TYR A 93 -3.32 8.61 9.87
C TYR A 93 -1.80 8.41 9.91
N PHE A 94 -1.28 7.51 9.07
CA PHE A 94 0.16 7.29 8.91
C PHE A 94 0.88 8.60 8.54
N SER A 95 0.41 9.33 7.53
CA SER A 95 1.01 10.61 7.14
C SER A 95 0.86 11.68 8.22
N THR A 96 -0.22 11.66 9.01
CA THR A 96 -0.37 12.55 10.18
C THR A 96 0.73 12.30 11.21
N LEU A 97 1.06 11.04 11.47
CA LEU A 97 2.15 10.66 12.36
C LEU A 97 3.51 11.05 11.80
N LEU A 98 3.68 10.95 10.47
CA LEU A 98 4.87 11.49 9.82
C LEU A 98 4.90 13.02 9.95
N PHE A 99 3.81 13.77 9.85
CA PHE A 99 3.87 15.24 9.96
C PHE A 99 4.21 15.77 11.36
N LYS A 100 4.13 14.94 12.40
CA LYS A 100 4.51 15.32 13.76
C LYS A 100 6.03 15.45 13.87
N ASP A 101 6.47 16.56 14.42
CA ASP A 101 7.87 16.79 14.77
C ASP A 101 8.07 16.33 16.23
N TYR A 102 8.86 15.27 16.44
CA TYR A 102 9.17 14.75 17.79
C TYR A 102 10.41 15.42 18.41
N LYS A 103 11.13 16.23 17.62
CA LYS A 103 12.29 17.00 18.04
C LYS A 103 12.22 18.41 17.48
N GLU A 104 12.67 19.37 18.27
CA GLU A 104 12.81 20.75 17.82
C GLU A 104 14.06 20.91 16.94
N TYR A 105 13.86 21.55 15.78
CA TYR A 105 14.94 21.97 14.89
C TYR A 105 14.96 23.50 14.83
N PRO A 106 15.77 24.18 15.67
CA PRO A 106 15.84 25.63 15.71
C PRO A 106 16.56 26.22 14.48
N GLY A 107 16.34 27.51 14.22
CA GLY A 107 17.04 28.25 13.17
C GLY A 107 16.51 28.04 11.74
N PHE A 108 17.21 28.64 10.77
CA PHE A 108 16.88 28.59 9.34
C PHE A 108 16.95 27.17 8.79
N PHE A 109 18.04 26.44 9.08
CA PHE A 109 18.22 25.05 8.66
C PHE A 109 17.09 24.14 9.16
N GLY A 110 16.63 24.33 10.41
CA GLY A 110 15.51 23.56 10.95
C GLY A 110 14.17 23.85 10.25
N LYS A 111 13.91 25.09 9.84
CA LYS A 111 12.73 25.42 9.03
C LYS A 111 12.76 24.75 7.66
N THR A 112 13.91 24.82 6.96
CA THR A 112 14.10 24.19 5.65
C THR A 112 13.96 22.68 5.75
N PHE A 113 14.57 22.06 6.75
CA PHE A 113 14.46 20.63 7.00
C PHE A 113 13.01 20.16 7.24
N ARG A 114 12.25 20.88 8.07
CA ARG A 114 10.81 20.62 8.26
C ARG A 114 10.02 20.76 6.97
N PHE A 115 10.32 21.77 6.16
CA PHE A 115 9.64 21.96 4.87
C PHE A 115 9.90 20.80 3.91
N ILE A 116 11.16 20.36 3.80
CA ILE A 116 11.55 19.23 2.95
C ILE A 116 10.84 17.95 3.41
N THR A 117 10.95 17.61 4.69
CA THR A 117 10.35 16.36 5.21
C THR A 117 8.82 16.35 5.15
N LYS A 118 8.15 17.50 5.32
CA LYS A 118 6.70 17.62 5.09
C LYS A 118 6.35 17.46 3.62
N THR A 119 7.11 18.04 2.71
CA THR A 119 6.92 17.87 1.26
C THR A 119 7.07 16.41 0.86
N LEU A 120 8.13 15.74 1.32
CA LEU A 120 8.34 14.30 1.07
C LEU A 120 7.18 13.46 1.62
N SER A 121 6.70 13.75 2.83
CA SER A 121 5.56 13.04 3.43
C SER A 121 4.25 13.26 2.64
N LEU A 122 4.04 14.45 2.08
CA LEU A 122 2.88 14.75 1.22
C LEU A 122 2.97 14.01 -0.12
N ILE A 123 4.15 13.96 -0.72
CA ILE A 123 4.37 13.19 -1.96
C ILE A 123 4.17 11.69 -1.68
N GLY A 124 4.68 11.19 -0.55
CA GLY A 124 4.45 9.82 -0.10
C GLY A 124 2.96 9.50 0.08
N LEU A 125 2.19 10.39 0.72
CA LEU A 125 0.73 10.25 0.86
C LEU A 125 0.01 10.23 -0.50
N PHE A 126 0.41 11.10 -1.42
CA PHE A 126 -0.16 11.11 -2.77
C PHE A 126 0.03 9.77 -3.47
N PHE A 127 1.24 9.20 -3.41
CA PHE A 127 1.49 7.88 -3.99
C PHE A 127 0.78 6.75 -3.25
N LEU A 128 0.58 6.82 -1.93
CA LEU A 128 -0.27 5.88 -1.22
C LEU A 128 -1.72 5.90 -1.74
N PHE A 129 -2.29 7.07 -2.03
CA PHE A 129 -3.61 7.16 -2.64
C PHE A 129 -3.65 6.63 -4.07
N LEU A 130 -2.62 6.90 -4.89
CA LEU A 130 -2.51 6.28 -6.21
C LEU A 130 -2.41 4.76 -6.12
N ALA A 131 -1.68 4.23 -5.14
CA ALA A 131 -1.60 2.80 -4.90
C ALA A 131 -2.96 2.21 -4.51
N SER A 132 -3.71 2.91 -3.64
CA SER A 132 -5.09 2.53 -3.31
C SER A 132 -5.99 2.52 -4.54
N LEU A 133 -5.88 3.51 -5.43
CA LEU A 133 -6.64 3.56 -6.67
C LEU A 133 -6.26 2.40 -7.61
N GLY A 134 -4.96 2.15 -7.75
CA GLY A 134 -4.40 0.97 -8.42
C GLY A 134 -5.02 -0.32 -7.91
N PHE A 135 -5.02 -0.48 -6.59
CA PHE A 135 -5.47 -1.69 -5.92
C PHE A 135 -6.98 -1.92 -6.02
N PHE A 136 -7.77 -0.84 -6.02
CA PHE A 136 -9.19 -0.93 -6.35
C PHE A 136 -9.39 -1.36 -7.81
N GLY A 137 -8.60 -0.75 -8.72
CA GLY A 137 -8.67 -0.99 -10.15
C GLY A 137 -8.35 -2.42 -10.54
N ILE A 138 -7.32 -3.06 -9.96
CA ILE A 138 -7.00 -4.46 -10.28
C ILE A 138 -8.13 -5.43 -9.89
N GLY A 139 -8.85 -5.16 -8.80
CA GLY A 139 -9.99 -5.98 -8.39
C GLY A 139 -11.24 -5.70 -9.22
N LEU A 140 -11.46 -4.45 -9.64
CA LEU A 140 -12.56 -4.12 -10.54
C LEU A 140 -12.34 -4.72 -11.93
N PHE A 141 -11.16 -4.50 -12.49
CA PHE A 141 -10.74 -4.90 -13.82
C PHE A 141 -9.84 -6.13 -13.73
N SER A 142 -10.43 -7.26 -13.32
CA SER A 142 -9.75 -8.55 -13.25
C SER A 142 -9.23 -9.00 -14.62
N GLU A 143 -8.24 -9.89 -14.58
CA GLU A 143 -7.55 -10.47 -15.74
C GLU A 143 -8.55 -10.96 -16.78
N ASP A 144 -9.50 -11.83 -16.40
CA ASP A 144 -10.47 -12.42 -17.33
C ASP A 144 -11.50 -11.42 -17.89
N ARG A 145 -11.78 -10.34 -17.15
CA ARG A 145 -12.86 -9.40 -17.50
C ARG A 145 -12.42 -8.30 -18.44
N THR A 146 -11.12 -8.00 -18.48
CA THR A 146 -10.62 -6.79 -19.16
C THR A 146 -9.33 -6.98 -19.94
N THR A 147 -8.94 -8.23 -20.22
CA THR A 147 -7.73 -8.58 -20.97
C THR A 147 -7.63 -7.78 -22.28
N GLU A 148 -8.73 -7.69 -23.04
CA GLU A 148 -8.78 -7.00 -24.33
C GLU A 148 -8.48 -5.50 -24.25
N LEU A 149 -8.80 -4.86 -23.13
CA LEU A 149 -8.54 -3.44 -22.91
C LEU A 149 -7.19 -3.17 -22.24
N GLY A 150 -6.51 -4.21 -21.76
CA GLY A 150 -5.25 -4.11 -21.02
C GLY A 150 -5.35 -3.31 -19.71
N LEU A 151 -6.56 -3.13 -19.17
CA LEU A 151 -6.79 -2.30 -17.98
C LEU A 151 -6.17 -2.92 -16.73
N HIS A 152 -6.26 -4.24 -16.58
CA HIS A 152 -5.64 -4.95 -15.46
C HIS A 152 -4.15 -4.61 -15.34
N LEU A 153 -3.40 -4.75 -16.44
CA LEU A 153 -1.98 -4.42 -16.49
C LEU A 153 -1.69 -2.96 -16.11
N GLN A 154 -2.49 -2.00 -16.60
CA GLN A 154 -2.32 -0.59 -16.26
C GLN A 154 -2.50 -0.33 -14.76
N PHE A 155 -3.53 -0.93 -14.15
CA PHE A 155 -3.78 -0.80 -12.73
C PHE A 155 -2.75 -1.56 -11.88
N SER A 156 -2.23 -2.69 -12.36
CA SER A 156 -1.13 -3.44 -11.72
C SER A 156 0.17 -2.63 -11.71
N VAL A 157 0.51 -1.97 -12.83
CA VAL A 157 1.64 -1.03 -12.87
C VAL A 157 1.39 0.16 -11.93
N LEU A 158 0.17 0.70 -11.89
CA LEU A 158 -0.18 1.80 -11.00
C LEU A 158 -0.02 1.41 -9.53
N VAL A 159 -0.54 0.25 -9.08
CA VAL A 159 -0.48 -0.16 -7.67
C VAL A 159 0.95 -0.42 -7.22
N PHE A 160 1.71 -1.23 -7.97
CA PHE A 160 3.08 -1.57 -7.57
C PHE A 160 4.03 -0.39 -7.71
N GLY A 161 3.93 0.37 -8.81
CA GLY A 161 4.73 1.58 -9.01
C GLY A 161 4.45 2.64 -7.95
N ALA A 162 3.18 2.88 -7.62
CA ALA A 162 2.81 3.84 -6.59
C ALA A 162 3.21 3.39 -5.18
N PHE A 163 3.08 2.09 -4.83
CA PHE A 163 3.62 1.59 -3.56
C PHE A 163 5.14 1.71 -3.48
N GLY A 164 5.87 1.43 -4.56
CA GLY A 164 7.32 1.62 -4.61
C GLY A 164 7.75 3.08 -4.44
N LEU A 165 7.07 4.02 -5.08
CA LEU A 165 7.34 5.45 -4.88
C LEU A 165 6.96 5.91 -3.48
N ALA A 166 5.80 5.48 -2.97
CA ALA A 166 5.40 5.75 -1.59
C ALA A 166 6.41 5.23 -0.56
N SER A 167 6.99 4.04 -0.80
CA SER A 167 8.00 3.46 0.10
C SER A 167 9.29 4.30 0.10
N ILE A 168 9.74 4.80 -1.06
CA ILE A 168 10.90 5.71 -1.16
C ILE A 168 10.66 6.98 -0.35
N TYR A 169 9.58 7.71 -0.62
CA TYR A 169 9.36 9.02 -0.02
C TYR A 169 9.09 8.93 1.49
N ASN A 170 8.25 8.00 1.92
CA ASN A 170 7.97 7.82 3.35
C ASN A 170 9.17 7.18 4.09
N GLY A 171 9.90 6.27 3.44
CA GLY A 171 11.13 5.69 3.98
C GLY A 171 12.20 6.74 4.24
N LEU A 172 12.43 7.65 3.27
CA LEU A 172 13.31 8.80 3.45
C LEU A 172 12.88 9.67 4.63
N VAL A 173 11.59 9.96 4.78
CA VAL A 173 11.10 10.75 5.91
C VAL A 173 11.44 10.08 7.24
N ILE A 174 11.18 8.77 7.37
CA ILE A 174 11.48 7.98 8.58
C ILE A 174 12.99 7.95 8.85
N MET A 175 13.83 7.92 7.82
CA MET A 175 15.28 7.93 7.97
C MET A 175 15.86 9.30 8.35
N LEU A 176 15.27 10.38 7.83
CA LEU A 176 15.82 11.72 7.97
C LEU A 176 15.45 12.37 9.30
N LYS A 177 14.24 12.12 9.83
CA LYS A 177 13.75 12.80 11.03
C LYS A 177 13.34 11.82 12.13
N ASP A 178 13.32 12.33 13.36
CA ASP A 178 12.81 11.58 14.50
C ASP A 178 11.30 11.39 14.32
N THR A 179 10.89 10.14 14.12
CA THR A 179 9.48 9.72 14.07
C THR A 179 9.25 8.60 15.08
N ILE A 180 8.00 8.19 15.29
CA ILE A 180 7.70 6.99 16.09
C ILE A 180 8.15 5.70 15.41
N PHE A 181 8.45 5.75 14.11
CA PHE A 181 8.88 4.60 13.33
C PHE A 181 10.39 4.44 13.42
N HIS A 182 10.85 3.20 13.59
CA HIS A 182 12.27 2.90 13.70
C HIS A 182 12.99 3.11 12.36
N ILE A 183 14.22 3.62 12.37
CA ILE A 183 15.02 3.89 11.16
C ILE A 183 15.20 2.67 10.25
N ILE A 184 15.27 1.46 10.83
CA ILE A 184 15.35 0.20 10.07
C ILE A 184 14.14 0.02 9.15
N LEU A 185 12.94 0.41 9.59
CA LEU A 185 11.74 0.37 8.76
C LEU A 185 11.88 1.35 7.58
N GLY A 186 12.40 2.56 7.84
CA GLY A 186 12.66 3.54 6.79
C GLY A 186 13.68 3.05 5.75
N LEU A 187 14.78 2.45 6.20
CA LEU A 187 15.79 1.83 5.32
C LEU A 187 15.18 0.70 4.48
N PHE A 188 14.40 -0.17 5.11
CA PHE A 188 13.73 -1.26 4.42
C PHE A 188 12.75 -0.72 3.36
N MET A 189 11.92 0.27 3.68
CA MET A 189 11.00 0.90 2.72
C MET A 189 11.75 1.55 1.55
N PHE A 190 12.87 2.22 1.82
CA PHE A 190 13.65 2.91 0.80
C PHE A 190 14.36 1.96 -0.17
N PHE A 191 14.87 0.82 0.31
CA PHE A 191 15.66 -0.10 -0.50
C PHE A 191 14.87 -1.30 -1.04
N SER A 192 14.04 -1.96 -0.22
CA SER A 192 13.49 -3.28 -0.55
C SER A 192 12.48 -3.25 -1.70
N THR A 193 11.37 -2.51 -1.54
CA THR A 193 10.31 -2.46 -2.56
C THR A 193 10.81 -1.89 -3.89
N PRO A 194 11.61 -0.81 -3.92
CA PRO A 194 12.19 -0.33 -5.18
C PRO A 194 13.16 -1.32 -5.81
N ALA A 195 13.98 -2.02 -5.02
CA ALA A 195 14.87 -3.06 -5.56
C ALA A 195 14.08 -4.20 -6.19
N MET A 196 12.99 -4.67 -5.57
CA MET A 196 12.13 -5.69 -6.16
C MET A 196 11.45 -5.19 -7.45
N GLY A 197 11.00 -3.94 -7.47
CA GLY A 197 10.47 -3.30 -8.69
C GLY A 197 11.50 -3.22 -9.83
N ILE A 198 12.75 -2.85 -9.51
CA ILE A 198 13.85 -2.83 -10.49
C ILE A 198 14.14 -4.24 -11.01
N LEU A 199 14.21 -5.24 -10.12
CA LEU A 199 14.43 -6.63 -10.53
C LEU A 199 13.31 -7.13 -11.45
N PHE A 200 12.05 -6.81 -11.14
CA PHE A 200 10.91 -7.16 -11.98
C PHE A 200 11.02 -6.55 -13.39
N ILE A 201 11.48 -5.31 -13.52
CA ILE A 201 11.67 -4.64 -14.81
C ILE A 201 12.86 -5.21 -15.58
N VAL A 202 13.99 -5.45 -14.88
CA VAL A 202 15.21 -6.01 -15.50
C VAL A 202 15.00 -7.47 -15.92
N ASN A 203 14.15 -8.20 -15.19
CA ASN A 203 13.79 -9.60 -15.40
C ASN A 203 15.04 -10.51 -15.60
N PRO A 204 15.89 -10.65 -14.57
CA PRO A 204 17.10 -11.46 -14.67
C PRO A 204 16.77 -12.91 -15.00
N PRO A 205 17.55 -13.59 -15.87
CA PRO A 205 17.20 -14.92 -16.39
C PRO A 205 17.16 -16.04 -15.32
N SER A 206 17.71 -15.78 -14.13
CA SER A 206 17.75 -16.74 -13.02
C SER A 206 16.47 -16.76 -12.19
N VAL A 207 15.54 -15.83 -12.40
CA VAL A 207 14.31 -15.69 -11.61
C VAL A 207 13.16 -15.39 -12.56
N SER A 208 12.03 -16.06 -12.38
CA SER A 208 10.84 -15.82 -13.19
C SER A 208 10.20 -14.47 -12.83
N GLN A 209 9.60 -13.82 -13.82
CA GLN A 209 8.91 -12.55 -13.63
C GLN A 209 7.69 -12.66 -12.67
N PRO A 210 6.85 -13.72 -12.71
CA PRO A 210 5.78 -13.91 -11.74
C PRO A 210 6.27 -13.97 -10.28
N PHE A 211 7.37 -14.71 -10.04
CA PHE A 211 7.96 -14.75 -8.71
C PHE A 211 8.41 -13.36 -8.22
N LEU A 212 8.97 -12.54 -9.11
CA LEU A 212 9.36 -11.16 -8.78
C LEU A 212 8.15 -10.28 -8.44
N GLU A 213 6.99 -10.50 -9.07
CA GLU A 213 5.73 -9.83 -8.69
C GLU A 213 5.34 -10.18 -7.24
N TRP A 214 5.39 -11.47 -6.89
CA TRP A 214 5.20 -11.95 -5.52
C TRP A 214 6.18 -11.32 -4.54
N MET A 215 7.46 -11.18 -4.92
CA MET A 215 8.46 -10.54 -4.08
C MET A 215 8.19 -9.05 -3.87
N ILE A 216 7.65 -8.34 -4.88
CA ILE A 216 7.19 -6.96 -4.70
C ILE A 216 6.07 -6.92 -3.66
N LEU A 217 5.04 -7.76 -3.80
CA LEU A 217 3.92 -7.82 -2.84
C LEU A 217 4.43 -8.12 -1.42
N PHE A 218 5.30 -9.12 -1.24
CA PHE A 218 5.86 -9.43 0.07
C PHE A 218 6.69 -8.30 0.63
N SER A 219 7.49 -7.61 -0.19
CA SER A 219 8.24 -6.43 0.25
C SER A 219 7.29 -5.33 0.77
N ILE A 220 6.15 -5.13 0.11
CA ILE A 220 5.14 -4.14 0.54
C ILE A 220 4.53 -4.54 1.87
N MET A 221 4.11 -5.80 2.01
CA MET A 221 3.53 -6.32 3.24
C MET A 221 4.50 -6.25 4.43
N LEU A 222 5.79 -6.52 4.17
CA LEU A 222 6.84 -6.49 5.19
C LEU A 222 7.07 -5.12 5.82
N TRP A 223 6.68 -4.01 5.18
CA TRP A 223 6.69 -2.69 5.82
C TRP A 223 5.32 -2.19 6.25
N ILE A 224 4.24 -2.56 5.55
CA ILE A 224 2.87 -2.21 5.97
C ILE A 224 2.54 -2.80 7.35
N ILE A 225 2.87 -4.08 7.57
CA ILE A 225 2.55 -4.78 8.83
C ILE A 225 3.27 -4.13 10.03
N PRO A 226 4.59 -3.88 10.01
CA PRO A 226 5.26 -3.13 11.08
C PRO A 226 4.71 -1.71 11.30
N ILE A 227 4.30 -1.01 10.24
CA ILE A 227 3.61 0.28 10.38
C ILE A 227 2.33 0.11 11.19
N TYR A 228 1.51 -0.91 10.89
CA TYR A 228 0.27 -1.14 11.62
C TYR A 228 0.51 -1.40 13.10
N PHE A 229 1.49 -2.23 13.43
CA PHE A 229 1.87 -2.47 14.83
C PHE A 229 2.36 -1.21 15.54
N THR A 230 3.11 -0.35 14.84
CA THR A 230 3.59 0.91 15.41
C THR A 230 2.46 1.90 15.61
N ILE A 231 1.54 2.02 14.64
CA ILE A 231 0.33 2.85 14.75
C ILE A 231 -0.56 2.36 15.89
N TYR A 232 -0.75 1.06 16.01
CA TYR A 232 -1.58 0.45 17.05
C TYR A 232 -1.17 0.88 18.46
N LYS A 233 0.14 0.89 18.74
CA LYS A 233 0.71 1.34 20.01
C LYS A 233 0.45 2.81 20.33
N THR A 234 0.00 3.62 19.36
CA THR A 234 -0.36 5.03 19.60
C THR A 234 -1.79 5.20 20.12
N PHE A 235 -2.57 4.12 20.18
CA PHE A 235 -3.95 4.11 20.69
C PHE A 235 -4.08 3.58 22.13
N GLU A 236 -2.98 3.04 22.67
CA GLU A 236 -2.84 2.61 24.07
C GLU A 236 -2.37 3.79 24.94
#